data_AF-A0A6F9XNB8-F1
#
_entry.id   AF-A0A6F9XNB8-F1
#
_cell.length_a   1.000
_cell.length_b   1.000
_cell.length_c   1.000
_cell.angle_alpha   90.00
_cell.angle_beta   90.00
_cell.angle_gamma   90.00
#
_symmetry.space_group_name_H-M   'P 1'
#
loop_
_entity.id
_entity.type
_entity.pdbx_description
1 polymer ?
#
loop_
_entity_poly.entity_id
_entity_poly.type
_entity_poly.pdbx_seq_one_letter_code
_entity_poly.pdbx_strand_id
1 'polypeptide(L)'
;MVSTDYFESYMSFVKKTYPRFYKECYQTYLEKDKRYFKEIINAIYKLFLHISILKEVSSKNTYFLEETEKITYSILFLIPTNDSYSINSFSRALSESVLRLILLNNKNNTNLSQSDISKMSFNNIKKEIDKNNFLFSRKNKFVYLYNLFAVSSKKLHSPGISIANHTFFDEQFDEKYELKKMSSVFQQINKIFLEFIIPDVFELALEDISLSNSIKIKKLLSRKEFNLYKKYLSKNQR
;
A
#
# COMPACT_ATOMS: atom_id res chain seq x y z
N MET A 1 -3.33 3.63 29.06
CA MET A 1 -2.80 3.96 27.72
C MET A 1 -1.87 2.83 27.29
N VAL A 2 -2.31 1.95 26.38
CA VAL A 2 -1.39 1.01 25.70
C VAL A 2 -1.19 1.58 24.31
N SER A 3 -0.14 2.38 24.12
CA SER A 3 0.40 2.62 22.79
C SER A 3 1.27 1.43 22.48
N THR A 4 0.70 0.41 21.85
CA THR A 4 1.52 -0.57 21.15
C THR A 4 2.24 0.20 20.05
N ASP A 5 3.51 0.57 20.26
CA ASP A 5 4.30 1.17 19.20
C ASP A 5 4.52 0.06 18.17
N TYR A 6 3.66 0.04 17.14
CA TYR A 6 3.66 -0.98 16.09
C TYR A 6 5.05 -1.13 15.46
N PHE A 7 5.80 -0.04 15.42
CA PHE A 7 7.20 -0.04 15.03
C PHE A 7 8.06 -0.91 15.96
N GLU A 8 7.94 -0.76 17.29
CA GLU A 8 8.70 -1.56 18.24
C GLU A 8 8.30 -3.04 18.20
N SER A 9 7.02 -3.34 18.00
CA SER A 9 6.56 -4.73 17.78
C SER A 9 7.17 -5.32 16.52
N TYR A 10 7.19 -4.58 15.42
CA TYR A 10 7.84 -5.00 14.18
C TYR A 10 9.35 -5.15 14.36
N MET A 11 10.02 -4.23 15.04
CA MET A 11 11.46 -4.32 15.30
C MET A 11 11.81 -5.51 16.20
N SER A 12 10.96 -5.86 17.16
CA SER A 12 11.11 -7.08 17.96
C SER A 12 11.05 -8.33 17.08
N PHE A 13 10.08 -8.39 16.15
CA PHE A 13 10.00 -9.44 15.14
C PHE A 13 11.26 -9.49 14.26
N VAL A 14 11.72 -8.35 13.72
CA VAL A 14 12.92 -8.28 12.89
C VAL A 14 14.16 -8.75 13.65
N LYS A 15 14.36 -8.31 14.90
CA LYS A 15 15.48 -8.76 15.75
C LYS A 15 15.49 -10.28 15.94
N LYS A 16 14.32 -10.87 16.12
CA LYS A 16 14.16 -12.32 16.37
C LYS A 16 14.32 -13.15 15.10
N THR A 17 13.70 -12.72 14.00
CA THR A 17 13.55 -13.53 12.77
C THR A 17 14.60 -13.18 11.72
N TYR A 18 15.10 -11.95 11.68
CA TYR A 18 16.10 -11.45 10.74
C TYR A 18 17.27 -10.75 11.48
N PRO A 19 17.98 -11.47 12.37
CA PRO A 19 19.00 -10.88 13.22
C PRO A 19 20.16 -10.25 12.44
N ARG A 20 20.48 -10.81 11.26
CA ARG A 20 21.53 -10.28 10.38
C ARG A 20 21.17 -8.90 9.84
N PHE A 21 19.98 -8.76 9.23
CA PHE A 21 19.47 -7.46 8.79
C PHE A 21 19.46 -6.43 9.92
N TYR A 22 19.02 -6.84 11.12
CA TYR A 22 19.00 -5.92 12.25
C TYR A 22 20.41 -5.39 12.58
N LYS A 23 21.40 -6.28 12.69
CA LYS A 23 22.77 -5.95 13.09
C LYS A 23 23.56 -5.23 11.99
N GLU A 24 23.46 -5.72 10.76
CA GLU A 24 24.34 -5.30 9.66
C GLU A 24 23.73 -4.18 8.82
N CYS A 25 22.38 -4.08 8.75
CA CYS A 25 21.70 -3.04 7.98
C CYS A 25 21.04 -1.98 8.87
N TYR A 26 20.08 -2.37 9.72
CA TYR A 26 19.29 -1.39 10.46
C TYR A 26 20.13 -0.61 11.49
N GLN A 27 21.02 -1.29 12.24
CA GLN A 27 21.88 -0.62 13.21
C GLN A 27 22.90 0.32 12.56
N THR A 28 23.28 0.06 11.30
CA THR A 28 24.24 0.88 10.55
C THR A 28 23.58 2.02 9.77
N TYR A 29 22.25 2.09 9.72
CA TYR A 29 21.53 3.22 9.15
C TYR A 29 21.82 4.52 9.87
N LEU A 30 21.94 5.59 9.09
CA LEU A 30 21.94 6.95 9.62
C LEU A 30 20.57 7.27 10.24
N GLU A 31 20.51 8.23 11.15
CA GLU A 31 19.25 8.61 11.82
C GLU A 31 18.14 9.00 10.83
N LYS A 32 18.52 9.64 9.72
CA LYS A 32 17.59 9.96 8.63
C LYS A 32 16.98 8.71 7.99
N ASP A 33 17.78 7.66 7.81
CA ASP A 33 17.35 6.41 7.18
C ASP A 33 16.51 5.57 8.15
N LYS A 34 16.87 5.54 9.43
CA LYS A 34 16.01 4.97 10.49
C LYS A 34 14.66 5.66 10.54
N ARG A 35 14.62 6.99 10.37
CA ARG A 35 13.37 7.75 10.29
C ARG A 35 12.52 7.30 9.09
N TYR A 36 13.11 7.19 7.90
CA TYR A 36 12.39 6.68 6.73
C TYR A 36 11.91 5.24 6.92
N PHE A 37 12.72 4.39 7.55
CA PHE A 37 12.33 3.03 7.90
C PHE A 37 11.09 3.02 8.81
N LYS A 38 11.09 3.81 9.89
CA LYS A 38 9.92 3.98 10.76
C LYS A 38 8.71 4.53 10.00
N GLU A 39 8.90 5.49 9.11
CA GLU A 39 7.83 6.03 8.25
C GLU A 39 7.21 4.96 7.34
N ILE A 40 8.03 4.08 6.73
CA ILE A 40 7.55 2.95 5.91
C ILE A 40 6.64 2.04 6.74
N ILE A 41 7.13 1.59 7.89
CA ILE A 41 6.39 0.65 8.75
C ILE A 41 5.08 1.28 9.22
N ASN A 42 5.12 2.53 9.70
CA ASN A 42 3.92 3.26 10.09
C ASN A 42 2.93 3.43 8.93
N ALA A 43 3.41 3.71 7.72
CA ALA A 43 2.56 3.82 6.54
C ALA A 43 1.92 2.48 6.16
N ILE A 44 2.64 1.36 6.29
CA ILE A 44 2.07 0.03 6.09
C ILE A 44 0.96 -0.26 7.12
N TYR A 45 1.18 0.04 8.40
CA TYR A 45 0.14 -0.14 9.42
C TYR A 45 -1.10 0.75 9.21
N LYS A 46 -0.92 1.96 8.68
CA LYS A 46 -2.05 2.79 8.24
C LYS A 46 -2.83 2.16 7.09
N LEU A 47 -2.13 1.54 6.14
CA LEU A 47 -2.79 0.83 5.04
C LEU A 47 -3.60 -0.36 5.55
N PHE A 48 -3.06 -1.14 6.50
CA PHE A 48 -3.82 -2.20 7.18
C PHE A 48 -5.04 -1.66 7.92
N LEU A 49 -4.93 -0.51 8.58
CA LEU A 49 -6.08 0.13 9.22
C LEU A 49 -7.17 0.45 8.19
N HIS A 50 -6.81 1.05 7.05
CA HIS A 50 -7.78 1.36 5.99
C HIS A 50 -8.45 0.10 5.46
N ILE A 51 -7.69 -0.95 5.16
CA ILE A 51 -8.23 -2.22 4.68
C ILE A 51 -9.15 -2.86 5.73
N SER A 52 -8.74 -2.89 7.00
CA SER A 52 -9.53 -3.45 8.10
C SER A 52 -10.87 -2.73 8.25
N ILE A 53 -10.90 -1.40 8.14
CA ILE A 53 -12.14 -0.62 8.21
C ILE A 53 -13.03 -0.97 7.02
N LEU A 54 -12.48 -1.00 5.80
CA LEU A 54 -13.25 -1.34 4.60
C LEU A 54 -13.82 -2.76 4.69
N LYS A 55 -13.09 -3.74 5.21
CA LYS A 55 -13.56 -5.12 5.38
C LYS A 55 -14.66 -5.26 6.43
N GLU A 56 -14.58 -4.50 7.53
CA GLU A 56 -15.58 -4.56 8.61
C GLU A 56 -16.90 -3.90 8.20
N VAL A 57 -16.82 -2.82 7.43
CA VAL A 57 -17.95 -1.90 7.25
C VAL A 57 -18.58 -1.99 5.85
N SER A 58 -17.83 -2.45 4.84
CA SER A 58 -18.35 -2.46 3.48
C SER A 58 -19.28 -3.64 3.21
N SER A 59 -20.39 -3.35 2.53
CA SER A 59 -21.24 -4.34 1.87
C SER A 59 -20.72 -4.76 0.48
N LYS A 60 -19.64 -4.13 -0.02
CA LYS A 60 -19.07 -4.38 -1.35
C LYS A 60 -18.12 -5.58 -1.34
N ASN A 61 -17.73 -6.03 -2.53
CA ASN A 61 -16.84 -7.18 -2.68
C ASN A 61 -15.41 -6.84 -2.21
N THR A 62 -14.92 -7.59 -1.22
CA THR A 62 -13.64 -7.38 -0.55
C THR A 62 -12.49 -8.21 -1.11
N TYR A 63 -12.68 -9.02 -2.16
CA TYR A 63 -11.66 -9.95 -2.66
C TYR A 63 -10.31 -9.28 -2.96
N PHE A 64 -10.32 -8.16 -3.71
CA PHE A 64 -9.09 -7.42 -4.01
C PHE A 64 -8.56 -6.60 -2.81
N LEU A 65 -9.38 -6.35 -1.77
CA LEU A 65 -8.86 -5.83 -0.49
C LEU A 65 -8.04 -6.89 0.24
N GLU A 66 -8.50 -8.13 0.25
CA GLU A 66 -7.76 -9.25 0.85
C GLU A 66 -6.47 -9.55 0.08
N GLU A 67 -6.51 -9.47 -1.25
CA GLU A 67 -5.31 -9.58 -2.07
C GLU A 67 -4.32 -8.44 -1.74
N THR A 68 -4.81 -7.18 -1.68
CA THR A 68 -4.00 -6.02 -1.30
C THR A 68 -3.38 -6.20 0.09
N GLU A 69 -4.15 -6.70 1.06
CA GLU A 69 -3.69 -6.98 2.43
C GLU A 69 -2.58 -8.03 2.44
N LYS A 70 -2.77 -9.16 1.76
CA LYS A 70 -1.77 -10.23 1.67
C LYS A 70 -0.48 -9.74 1.01
N ILE A 71 -0.58 -9.00 -0.09
CA ILE A 71 0.59 -8.40 -0.76
C ILE A 71 1.32 -7.44 0.17
N THR A 72 0.58 -6.58 0.88
CA THR A 72 1.16 -5.63 1.84
C THR A 72 1.85 -6.35 3.00
N TYR A 73 1.26 -7.45 3.49
CA TYR A 73 1.86 -8.31 4.50
C TYR A 73 3.16 -8.92 3.97
N SER A 74 3.17 -9.50 2.77
CA SER A 74 4.39 -10.04 2.16
C SER A 74 5.49 -8.99 2.04
N ILE A 75 5.18 -7.74 1.68
CA ILE A 75 6.18 -6.66 1.65
C ILE A 75 6.80 -6.45 3.04
N LEU A 76 5.99 -6.47 4.11
CA LEU A 76 6.47 -6.31 5.48
C LEU A 76 7.48 -7.40 5.89
N PHE A 77 7.33 -8.63 5.37
CA PHE A 77 8.28 -9.74 5.55
C PHE A 77 9.51 -9.66 4.65
N LEU A 78 9.39 -9.04 3.47
CA LEU A 78 10.49 -8.89 2.50
C LEU A 78 11.39 -7.68 2.80
N ILE A 79 10.89 -6.66 3.49
CA ILE A 79 11.73 -5.54 3.92
C ILE A 79 13.02 -6.02 4.61
N PRO A 80 13.00 -6.90 5.63
CA PRO A 80 14.23 -7.32 6.30
C PRO A 80 15.08 -8.31 5.48
N THR A 81 14.62 -8.80 4.33
CA THR A 81 15.44 -9.66 3.45
C THR A 81 16.36 -8.85 2.54
N ASN A 82 16.18 -7.52 2.50
CA ASN A 82 16.92 -6.61 1.61
C ASN A 82 16.85 -6.98 0.10
N ASP A 83 15.82 -7.72 -0.31
CA ASP A 83 15.61 -8.15 -1.69
C ASP A 83 14.81 -7.11 -2.50
N SER A 84 15.55 -6.23 -3.17
CA SER A 84 14.99 -5.22 -4.08
C SER A 84 14.17 -5.83 -5.23
N TYR A 85 14.54 -6.99 -5.76
CA TYR A 85 13.81 -7.62 -6.85
C TYR A 85 12.42 -8.04 -6.38
N SER A 86 12.34 -8.75 -5.26
CA SER A 86 11.08 -9.16 -4.66
C SER A 86 10.22 -7.95 -4.26
N ILE A 87 10.81 -6.91 -3.66
CA ILE A 87 10.06 -5.68 -3.33
C ILE A 87 9.45 -5.03 -4.57
N ASN A 88 10.15 -4.97 -5.70
CA ASN A 88 9.59 -4.44 -6.95
C ASN A 88 8.48 -5.34 -7.51
N SER A 89 8.63 -6.66 -7.43
CA SER A 89 7.60 -7.62 -7.84
C SER A 89 6.31 -7.43 -7.04
N PHE A 90 6.40 -7.35 -5.71
CA PHE A 90 5.25 -7.12 -4.85
C PHE A 90 4.69 -5.69 -4.97
N SER A 91 5.53 -4.67 -5.24
CA SER A 91 5.05 -3.30 -5.50
C SER A 91 4.24 -3.21 -6.79
N ARG A 92 4.67 -3.94 -7.84
CA ARG A 92 3.91 -4.10 -9.08
C ARG A 92 2.56 -4.79 -8.82
N ALA A 93 2.57 -5.90 -8.10
CA ALA A 93 1.36 -6.62 -7.73
C ALA A 93 0.41 -5.76 -6.88
N LEU A 94 0.95 -4.99 -5.92
CA LEU A 94 0.18 -4.08 -5.07
C LEU A 94 -0.55 -3.03 -5.91
N SER A 95 0.15 -2.41 -6.84
CA SER A 95 -0.47 -1.46 -7.76
C SER A 95 -1.61 -2.10 -8.56
N GLU A 96 -1.40 -3.31 -9.07
CA GLU A 96 -2.39 -4.00 -9.88
C GLU A 96 -3.62 -4.39 -9.05
N SER A 97 -3.42 -4.94 -7.86
CA SER A 97 -4.49 -5.30 -6.93
C SER A 97 -5.35 -4.09 -6.54
N VAL A 98 -4.73 -2.94 -6.23
CA VAL A 98 -5.46 -1.71 -5.91
C VAL A 98 -6.23 -1.16 -7.11
N LEU A 99 -5.69 -1.28 -8.34
CA LEU A 99 -6.42 -0.89 -9.55
C LEU A 99 -7.61 -1.82 -9.83
N ARG A 100 -7.46 -3.13 -9.60
CA ARG A 100 -8.55 -4.12 -9.70
C ARG A 100 -9.62 -3.84 -8.66
N LEU A 101 -9.24 -3.47 -7.45
CA LEU A 101 -10.15 -3.05 -6.40
C LEU A 101 -10.99 -1.84 -6.81
N ILE A 102 -10.34 -0.81 -7.36
CA ILE A 102 -11.00 0.39 -7.88
C ILE A 102 -11.97 0.01 -9.00
N LEU A 103 -11.52 -0.81 -9.96
CA LEU A 103 -12.34 -1.23 -11.08
C LEU A 103 -13.55 -2.05 -10.65
N LEU A 104 -13.38 -3.01 -9.74
CA LEU A 104 -14.45 -3.90 -9.27
C LEU A 104 -15.55 -3.11 -8.55
N ASN A 105 -15.16 -2.23 -7.64
CA ASN A 105 -16.08 -1.59 -6.70
C ASN A 105 -16.53 -0.19 -7.12
N ASN A 106 -16.16 0.28 -8.31
CA ASN A 106 -16.67 1.56 -8.80
C ASN A 106 -18.19 1.47 -9.03
N LYS A 107 -18.90 2.54 -8.67
CA LYS A 107 -20.37 2.62 -8.73
C LYS A 107 -21.00 2.44 -10.12
N ASN A 108 -20.20 2.61 -11.18
CA ASN A 108 -20.63 2.43 -12.57
C ASN A 108 -20.07 1.11 -13.17
N ASN A 109 -19.60 0.17 -12.35
CA ASN A 109 -19.22 -1.15 -12.84
C ASN A 109 -20.49 -1.98 -13.11
N THR A 110 -20.98 -1.97 -14.34
CA THR A 110 -22.20 -2.71 -14.69
C THR A 110 -21.92 -4.07 -15.33
N ASN A 111 -20.72 -4.32 -15.84
CA ASN A 111 -20.49 -5.41 -16.80
C ASN A 111 -19.32 -6.36 -16.46
N LEU A 112 -18.43 -6.02 -15.52
CA LEU A 112 -17.23 -6.81 -15.25
C LEU A 112 -17.36 -7.58 -13.94
N SER A 113 -17.34 -8.91 -14.02
CA SER A 113 -17.32 -9.76 -12.84
C SER A 113 -15.93 -9.76 -12.18
N GLN A 114 -15.86 -10.14 -10.90
CA GLN A 114 -14.60 -10.36 -10.20
C GLN A 114 -13.68 -11.35 -10.95
N SER A 115 -14.26 -12.40 -11.55
CA SER A 115 -13.54 -13.42 -12.33
C SER A 115 -12.93 -12.85 -13.61
N ASP A 116 -13.62 -11.91 -14.26
CA ASP A 116 -13.10 -11.24 -15.46
C ASP A 116 -11.93 -10.33 -15.07
N ILE A 117 -12.13 -9.51 -14.03
CA ILE A 117 -11.13 -8.55 -13.55
C ILE A 117 -9.86 -9.25 -13.06
N SER A 118 -9.97 -10.40 -12.39
CA SER A 118 -8.81 -11.13 -11.87
C SER A 118 -7.87 -11.66 -12.95
N LYS A 119 -8.40 -11.91 -14.15
CA LYS A 119 -7.66 -12.38 -15.33
C LYS A 119 -7.14 -11.25 -16.20
N MET A 120 -7.53 -10.00 -15.94
CA MET A 120 -7.09 -8.87 -16.75
C MET A 120 -5.60 -8.58 -16.55
N SER A 121 -4.90 -8.39 -17.65
CA SER A 121 -3.59 -7.75 -17.63
C SER A 121 -3.71 -6.28 -17.24
N PHE A 122 -2.62 -5.69 -16.73
CA PHE A 122 -2.54 -4.25 -16.44
C PHE A 122 -3.02 -3.37 -17.60
N ASN A 123 -2.66 -3.71 -18.84
CA ASN A 123 -3.10 -2.96 -20.02
C ASN A 123 -4.62 -3.00 -20.21
N ASN A 124 -5.25 -4.14 -19.91
CA ASN A 124 -6.70 -4.27 -19.99
C ASN A 124 -7.38 -3.52 -18.85
N ILE A 125 -6.87 -3.60 -17.62
CA ILE A 125 -7.36 -2.80 -16.48
C ILE A 125 -7.33 -1.30 -16.82
N LYS A 126 -6.22 -0.82 -17.39
CA LYS A 126 -6.07 0.57 -17.83
C LYS A 126 -7.12 0.96 -18.88
N LYS A 127 -7.33 0.12 -19.90
CA LYS A 127 -8.35 0.36 -20.94
C LYS A 127 -9.76 0.44 -20.35
N GLU A 128 -10.11 -0.45 -19.44
CA GLU A 128 -11.44 -0.46 -18.81
C GLU A 128 -11.65 0.77 -17.91
N ILE A 129 -10.61 1.22 -17.21
CA ILE A 129 -10.66 2.49 -16.47
C ILE A 129 -10.86 3.68 -17.43
N ASP A 130 -10.16 3.71 -18.56
CA ASP A 130 -10.25 4.80 -19.52
C ASP A 130 -11.61 4.86 -20.24
N LYS A 131 -12.33 3.73 -20.35
CA LYS A 131 -13.71 3.68 -20.87
C LYS A 131 -14.76 4.09 -19.84
N ASN A 132 -14.46 4.00 -18.55
CA ASN A 132 -15.40 4.32 -17.48
C ASN A 132 -15.37 5.82 -17.15
N ASN A 133 -16.43 6.56 -17.51
CA ASN A 133 -16.51 8.02 -17.30
C ASN A 133 -16.22 8.47 -15.85
N PHE A 134 -16.69 7.71 -14.86
CA PHE A 134 -16.50 8.05 -13.45
C PHE A 134 -15.03 7.90 -13.03
N LEU A 135 -14.39 6.81 -13.42
CA LEU A 135 -12.98 6.55 -13.11
C LEU A 135 -12.04 7.42 -13.94
N PHE A 136 -12.35 7.62 -15.22
CA PHE A 136 -11.57 8.48 -16.13
C PHE A 136 -11.50 9.92 -15.61
N SER A 137 -12.64 10.50 -15.21
CA SER A 137 -12.69 11.86 -14.65
C SER A 137 -11.92 12.03 -13.33
N ARG A 138 -11.63 10.93 -12.62
CA ARG A 138 -10.91 10.90 -11.33
C ARG A 138 -9.53 10.27 -11.42
N LYS A 139 -9.05 9.97 -12.63
CA LYS A 139 -7.78 9.27 -12.88
C LYS A 139 -6.60 9.92 -12.18
N ASN A 140 -6.58 11.25 -12.10
CA ASN A 140 -5.56 12.01 -11.39
C ASN A 140 -5.43 11.64 -9.89
N LYS A 141 -6.51 11.17 -9.25
CA LYS A 141 -6.50 10.74 -7.85
C LYS A 141 -5.74 9.43 -7.61
N PHE A 142 -5.57 8.59 -8.64
CA PHE A 142 -4.93 7.28 -8.53
C PHE A 142 -3.89 6.98 -9.62
N VAL A 143 -3.52 7.97 -10.44
CA VAL A 143 -2.51 7.85 -11.52
C VAL A 143 -1.16 7.35 -11.00
N TYR A 144 -0.85 7.60 -9.72
CA TYR A 144 0.35 7.09 -9.08
C TYR A 144 0.47 5.56 -9.16
N LEU A 145 -0.64 4.82 -9.14
CA LEU A 145 -0.63 3.36 -9.30
C LEU A 145 -0.06 2.98 -10.66
N TYR A 146 -0.47 3.65 -11.75
CA TYR A 146 0.12 3.37 -13.06
C TYR A 146 1.62 3.62 -13.10
N ASN A 147 2.07 4.70 -12.46
CA ASN A 147 3.49 5.02 -12.36
C ASN A 147 4.24 3.98 -11.51
N LEU A 148 3.65 3.52 -10.39
CA LEU A 148 4.23 2.49 -9.54
C LEU A 148 4.39 1.17 -10.31
N PHE A 149 3.36 0.75 -11.05
CA PHE A 149 3.42 -0.43 -11.90
C PHE A 149 4.53 -0.30 -12.96
N ALA A 150 4.57 0.83 -13.68
CA ALA A 150 5.54 1.06 -14.75
C ALA A 150 6.99 1.10 -14.24
N VAL A 151 7.25 1.82 -13.15
CA VAL A 151 8.59 1.92 -12.54
C VAL A 151 9.05 0.55 -12.03
N SER A 152 8.18 -0.17 -11.33
CA SER A 152 8.49 -1.51 -10.81
C SER A 152 8.74 -2.49 -11.95
N SER A 153 7.92 -2.46 -13.00
CA SER A 153 8.07 -3.31 -14.18
C SER A 153 9.39 -3.04 -14.91
N LYS A 154 9.78 -1.77 -15.06
CA LYS A 154 11.07 -1.41 -15.66
C LYS A 154 12.24 -1.95 -14.85
N LYS A 155 12.18 -1.89 -13.52
CA LYS A 155 13.21 -2.46 -12.63
C LYS A 155 13.33 -3.99 -12.76
N LEU A 156 12.24 -4.70 -13.04
CA LEU A 156 12.24 -6.16 -13.24
C LEU A 156 12.75 -6.58 -14.62
N HIS A 157 12.39 -5.83 -15.68
CA HIS A 157 12.65 -6.21 -17.08
C HIS A 157 13.89 -5.53 -17.70
N SER A 158 14.53 -4.62 -16.98
CA SER A 158 15.80 -4.01 -17.39
C SER A 158 16.82 -4.08 -16.25
N PRO A 159 17.23 -5.30 -15.85
CA PRO A 159 18.12 -5.50 -14.71
C PRO A 159 19.58 -5.14 -15.00
N GLY A 160 19.85 -4.42 -16.11
CA GLY A 160 21.17 -4.31 -16.75
C GLY A 160 22.32 -3.91 -15.83
N ILE A 161 22.19 -2.87 -15.00
CA ILE A 161 23.30 -2.43 -14.13
C ILE A 161 23.32 -3.22 -12.80
N SER A 162 22.20 -3.81 -12.37
CA SER A 162 22.09 -4.55 -11.10
C SER A 162 22.58 -5.99 -11.18
N ILE A 163 22.54 -6.64 -12.35
CA ILE A 163 23.06 -8.02 -12.50
C ILE A 163 24.58 -8.05 -12.65
N ALA A 164 25.19 -6.99 -13.21
CA ALA A 164 26.64 -6.94 -13.44
C ALA A 164 27.47 -6.97 -12.13
N ASN A 165 26.84 -6.64 -10.99
CA ASN A 165 27.48 -6.54 -9.68
C ASN A 165 26.93 -7.53 -8.64
N HIS A 166 26.05 -8.48 -9.04
CA HIS A 166 25.51 -9.49 -8.13
C HIS A 166 26.32 -10.78 -8.28
N THR A 167 27.41 -10.89 -7.53
CA THR A 167 28.26 -12.06 -7.47
C THR A 167 27.93 -13.01 -6.32
N PHE A 168 27.35 -12.56 -5.19
CA PHE A 168 27.04 -13.46 -4.05
C PHE A 168 25.82 -13.08 -3.19
N PHE A 169 25.25 -14.05 -2.46
CA PHE A 169 24.14 -13.84 -1.51
C PHE A 169 24.46 -12.82 -0.40
N ASP A 170 25.74 -12.63 -0.04
CA ASP A 170 26.16 -11.67 0.98
C ASP A 170 26.06 -10.21 0.51
N GLU A 171 26.23 -9.95 -0.79
CA GLU A 171 26.13 -8.60 -1.38
C GLU A 171 24.68 -8.08 -1.40
N GLN A 172 23.69 -8.95 -1.16
CA GLN A 172 22.29 -8.52 -0.98
C GLN A 172 22.13 -7.58 0.21
N PHE A 173 23.01 -7.62 1.22
CA PHE A 173 22.98 -6.69 2.35
C PHE A 173 23.82 -5.42 2.12
N ASP A 174 24.63 -5.38 1.05
CA ASP A 174 25.39 -4.20 0.63
C ASP A 174 24.54 -3.24 -0.20
N GLU A 175 23.59 -3.77 -0.99
CA GLU A 175 22.60 -2.96 -1.70
C GLU A 175 21.54 -2.39 -0.74
N LYS A 176 21.70 -1.14 -0.34
CA LYS A 176 20.70 -0.48 0.53
C LYS A 176 19.47 -0.06 -0.26
N TYR A 177 18.28 -0.35 0.27
CA TYR A 177 17.04 0.21 -0.25
C TYR A 177 17.09 1.75 -0.31
N GLU A 178 16.47 2.30 -1.36
CA GLU A 178 16.09 3.72 -1.39
C GLU A 178 14.91 3.97 -0.40
N LEU A 179 15.18 3.98 0.92
CA LEU A 179 14.15 4.04 1.97
C LEU A 179 13.22 5.26 1.83
N LYS A 180 13.76 6.41 1.42
CA LYS A 180 12.94 7.61 1.13
C LYS A 180 11.89 7.33 0.05
N LYS A 181 12.28 6.63 -1.02
CA LYS A 181 11.39 6.29 -2.14
C LYS A 181 10.35 5.27 -1.71
N MET A 182 10.76 4.24 -0.96
CA MET A 182 9.83 3.25 -0.42
C MET A 182 8.82 3.87 0.56
N SER A 183 9.25 4.79 1.42
CA SER A 183 8.37 5.59 2.29
C SER A 183 7.33 6.34 1.46
N SER A 184 7.77 7.02 0.40
CA SER A 184 6.88 7.72 -0.53
C SER A 184 5.86 6.79 -1.20
N VAL A 185 6.22 5.53 -1.51
CA VAL A 185 5.27 4.58 -2.12
C VAL A 185 4.06 4.35 -1.22
N PHE A 186 4.29 3.96 0.03
CA PHE A 186 3.20 3.68 0.97
C PHE A 186 2.43 4.94 1.37
N GLN A 187 3.09 6.09 1.46
CA GLN A 187 2.39 7.37 1.69
C GLN A 187 1.42 7.70 0.56
N GLN A 188 1.82 7.52 -0.71
CA GLN A 188 0.95 7.77 -1.85
C GLN A 188 -0.20 6.75 -1.93
N ILE A 189 0.04 5.48 -1.61
CA ILE A 189 -1.02 4.47 -1.55
C ILE A 189 -2.04 4.81 -0.46
N ASN A 190 -1.58 5.16 0.75
CA ASN A 190 -2.49 5.62 1.81
C ASN A 190 -3.30 6.84 1.39
N LYS A 191 -2.67 7.80 0.69
CA LYS A 191 -3.38 8.96 0.14
C LYS A 191 -4.48 8.54 -0.84
N ILE A 192 -4.23 7.59 -1.75
CA ILE A 192 -5.25 7.06 -2.66
C ILE A 192 -6.39 6.41 -1.88
N PHE A 193 -6.08 5.65 -0.83
CA PHE A 193 -7.10 5.06 0.04
C PHE A 193 -7.98 6.13 0.68
N LEU A 194 -7.36 7.14 1.28
CA LEU A 194 -8.01 8.22 2.02
C LEU A 194 -8.83 9.17 1.14
N GLU A 195 -8.30 9.59 0.00
CA GLU A 195 -8.88 10.65 -0.83
C GLU A 195 -9.78 10.14 -1.96
N PHE A 196 -9.74 8.84 -2.24
CA PHE A 196 -10.46 8.24 -3.35
C PHE A 196 -11.14 6.91 -3.00
N ILE A 197 -10.41 5.88 -2.56
CA ILE A 197 -11.03 4.55 -2.40
C ILE A 197 -12.11 4.58 -1.32
N ILE A 198 -11.81 5.08 -0.13
CA ILE A 198 -12.78 5.16 0.97
C ILE A 198 -14.00 6.01 0.60
N PRO A 199 -13.86 7.28 0.15
CA PRO A 199 -15.02 8.13 -0.09
C PRO A 199 -15.72 7.93 -1.44
N ASP A 200 -15.00 7.63 -2.52
CA ASP A 200 -15.56 7.62 -3.88
C ASP A 200 -15.81 6.20 -4.40
N VAL A 201 -15.00 5.21 -3.99
CA VAL A 201 -15.17 3.80 -4.44
C VAL A 201 -16.02 3.01 -3.46
N PHE A 202 -15.78 3.17 -2.16
CA PHE A 202 -16.51 2.47 -1.10
C PHE A 202 -17.66 3.29 -0.51
N GLU A 203 -17.66 4.61 -0.73
CA GLU A 203 -18.75 5.52 -0.36
C GLU A 203 -19.11 5.45 1.13
N LEU A 204 -18.11 5.18 1.99
CA LEU A 204 -18.33 5.11 3.43
C LEU A 204 -18.78 6.46 4.01
N ALA A 205 -19.63 6.42 5.02
CA ALA A 205 -20.00 7.55 5.86
C ALA A 205 -19.34 7.46 7.25
N LEU A 206 -19.40 8.56 8.02
CA LEU A 206 -18.87 8.57 9.39
C LEU A 206 -19.65 7.65 10.34
N GLU A 207 -20.95 7.53 10.10
CA GLU A 207 -21.88 6.74 10.91
C GLU A 207 -21.57 5.24 10.85
N ASP A 208 -21.00 4.79 9.74
CA ASP A 208 -20.67 3.38 9.53
C ASP A 208 -19.44 2.95 10.36
N ILE A 209 -18.72 3.89 10.98
CA ILE A 209 -17.46 3.61 11.68
C ILE A 209 -17.72 3.30 13.14
N SER A 210 -17.44 2.04 13.50
CA SER A 210 -17.51 1.58 14.89
C SER A 210 -16.65 2.42 15.84
N LEU A 211 -17.07 2.52 17.11
CA LEU A 211 -16.32 3.23 18.15
C LEU A 211 -14.87 2.72 18.26
N SER A 212 -14.69 1.39 18.14
CA SER A 212 -13.39 0.74 18.13
C SER A 212 -12.50 1.30 17.01
N ASN A 213 -13.00 1.36 15.78
CA ASN A 213 -12.26 1.91 14.65
C ASN A 213 -12.04 3.41 14.78
N SER A 214 -13.00 4.16 15.32
CA SER A 214 -12.81 5.59 15.65
C SER A 214 -11.64 5.83 16.60
N ILE A 215 -11.45 4.96 17.59
CA ILE A 215 -10.30 5.01 18.50
C ILE A 215 -8.99 4.67 17.76
N LYS A 216 -8.99 3.62 16.93
CA LYS A 216 -7.81 3.23 16.13
C LYS A 216 -7.37 4.34 15.17
N ILE A 217 -8.32 4.96 14.45
CA ILE A 217 -8.08 6.09 13.54
C ILE A 217 -7.44 7.26 14.29
N LYS A 218 -8.00 7.66 15.45
CA LYS A 218 -7.43 8.75 16.26
C LYS A 218 -6.01 8.46 16.75
N LYS A 219 -5.68 7.19 17.00
CA LYS A 219 -4.34 6.78 17.46
C LYS A 219 -3.31 6.72 16.33
N LEU A 220 -3.71 6.24 15.15
CA LEU A 220 -2.78 5.93 14.04
C LEU A 220 -2.64 7.06 13.02
N LEU A 221 -3.68 7.86 12.80
CA LEU A 221 -3.64 8.96 11.85
C LEU A 221 -3.14 10.24 12.51
N SER A 222 -2.34 11.02 11.77
CA SER A 222 -1.99 12.38 12.17
C SER A 222 -3.25 13.24 12.22
N ARG A 223 -3.19 14.36 12.96
CA ARG A 223 -4.31 15.32 13.04
C ARG A 223 -4.79 15.79 11.67
N LYS A 224 -3.86 15.96 10.71
CA LYS A 224 -4.18 16.33 9.32
C LYS A 224 -4.93 15.21 8.59
N GLU A 225 -4.42 13.98 8.66
CA GLU A 225 -5.06 12.81 8.04
C GLU A 225 -6.43 12.54 8.65
N PHE A 226 -6.57 12.65 9.98
CA PHE A 226 -7.85 12.51 10.67
C PHE A 226 -8.88 13.56 10.23
N ASN A 227 -8.45 14.81 10.06
CA ASN A 227 -9.34 15.87 9.56
C ASN A 227 -9.77 15.62 8.12
N LEU A 228 -8.87 15.11 7.26
CA LEU A 228 -9.22 14.69 5.91
C LEU A 228 -10.23 13.54 5.95
N TYR A 229 -9.94 12.51 6.74
CA TYR A 229 -10.80 11.36 6.96
C TYR A 229 -12.23 11.79 7.35
N LYS A 230 -12.36 12.70 8.33
CA LYS A 230 -13.64 13.30 8.72
C LYS A 230 -14.32 14.08 7.59
N LYS A 231 -13.58 14.95 6.91
CA LYS A 231 -14.11 15.83 5.86
C LYS A 231 -14.67 15.04 4.68
N TYR A 232 -14.00 13.95 4.30
CA TYR A 232 -14.42 13.12 3.18
C TYR A 232 -15.65 12.28 3.53
N LEU A 233 -15.71 11.74 4.74
CA LEU A 233 -16.85 10.97 5.21
C LEU A 233 -18.08 11.82 5.56
N SER A 234 -17.91 13.11 5.89
CA SER A 234 -19.04 14.04 6.05
C SER A 234 -19.61 14.54 4.71
N LYS A 235 -18.89 14.36 3.60
CA LYS A 235 -19.31 14.83 2.28
C LYS A 235 -20.35 13.93 1.62
N ASN A 236 -20.47 12.69 2.06
CA ASN A 236 -21.39 11.68 1.52
C ASN A 236 -22.82 11.80 2.10
N GLN A 237 -23.13 12.85 2.87
CA GLN A 237 -24.46 13.14 3.45
C GLN A 237 -25.31 14.11 2.57
N ARG A 238 -25.03 14.23 1.27
CA ARG A 238 -25.78 15.10 0.35
C ARG A 238 -26.18 14.38 -0.92
#